data_AF-A0A1F5YU14-F1
#
_entry.id   AF-A0A1F5YU14-F1
#
_cell.length_a   1.000
_cell.length_b   1.000
_cell.length_c   1.000
_cell.angle_alpha   90.00
_cell.angle_beta   90.00
_cell.angle_gamma   90.00
#
_symmetry.space_group_name_H-M   'P 1'
#
loop_
_entity.id
_entity.type
_entity.pdbx_description
1 polymer ?
#
loop_
_entity_poly.entity_id
_entity_poly.type
_entity_poly.pdbx_seq_one_letter_code
_entity_poly.pdbx_strand_id
1 'polypeptide(L)'
;MKENIINLLKITAVIIISSILAVSRNLLFILSILLILSLWVLFISGLSKLKVRLYPLLFIALAIIIFNLLFNSAIDLSSRLVNGITTSLKIMAISLMVFLYTEVTAPSQIIKGLFFLPYNLRLALTMTFSLIPILLDEIKIIKIIQQSRGYKKKLFNPIHNILPVVIPLLHRTFIRAEQISLTIYSRGYGK
;
A
#
# COMPACT_ATOMS: atom_id res chain seq x y z
N MET A 1 18.77 14.95 -9.79
CA MET A 1 17.66 15.94 -9.71
C MET A 1 16.48 15.58 -10.62
N LYS A 2 16.71 15.30 -11.92
CA LYS A 2 15.65 14.91 -12.88
C LYS A 2 14.79 13.71 -12.42
N GLU A 3 15.40 12.64 -11.90
CA GLU A 3 14.65 11.46 -11.43
C GLU A 3 13.71 11.75 -10.25
N ASN A 4 14.11 12.62 -9.31
CA ASN A 4 13.27 12.97 -8.16
C ASN A 4 12.05 13.76 -8.60
N ILE A 5 12.22 14.66 -9.58
CA ILE A 5 11.12 15.45 -10.16
C ILE A 5 10.14 14.53 -10.89
N ILE A 6 10.64 13.55 -11.66
CA ILE A 6 9.79 12.57 -12.35
C ILE A 6 8.97 11.75 -11.34
N ASN A 7 9.58 11.30 -10.24
CA ASN A 7 8.88 10.51 -9.23
C ASN A 7 7.86 11.35 -8.45
N LEU A 8 8.18 12.61 -8.13
CA LEU A 8 7.20 13.54 -7.57
C LEU A 8 6.01 13.69 -8.53
N LEU A 9 6.27 13.93 -9.82
CA LEU A 9 5.24 14.11 -10.83
C LEU A 9 4.31 12.90 -10.93
N LYS A 10 4.87 11.68 -10.87
CA LYS A 10 4.08 10.44 -10.84
C LYS A 10 3.18 10.37 -9.60
N ILE A 11 3.69 10.69 -8.42
CA ILE A 11 2.90 10.70 -7.17
C ILE A 11 1.78 11.73 -7.25
N THR A 12 2.11 12.97 -7.63
CA THR A 12 1.12 14.03 -7.74
C THR A 12 0.07 13.72 -8.79
N ALA A 13 0.46 13.13 -9.93
CA ALA A 13 -0.49 12.71 -10.97
C ALA A 13 -1.46 11.64 -10.47
N VAL A 14 -0.98 10.63 -9.73
CA VAL A 14 -1.86 9.59 -9.14
C VAL A 14 -2.84 10.20 -8.14
N ILE A 15 -2.40 11.15 -7.31
CA ILE A 15 -3.26 11.83 -6.33
C ILE A 15 -4.30 12.69 -7.05
N ILE A 16 -3.89 13.48 -8.05
CA ILE A 16 -4.81 14.34 -8.81
C ILE A 16 -5.84 13.49 -9.55
N ILE A 17 -5.42 12.45 -10.28
CA ILE A 17 -6.32 11.58 -11.02
C ILE A 17 -7.28 10.84 -10.08
N SER A 18 -6.80 10.33 -8.93
CA SER A 18 -7.68 9.67 -7.96
C SER A 18 -8.69 10.64 -7.32
N SER A 19 -8.29 11.90 -7.07
CA SER A 19 -9.21 12.94 -6.59
C SER A 19 -10.27 13.31 -7.63
N ILE A 20 -9.91 13.41 -8.91
CA ILE A 20 -10.82 13.69 -10.02
C ILE A 20 -11.82 12.54 -10.18
N LEU A 21 -11.35 11.29 -10.13
CA LEU A 21 -12.21 10.11 -10.17
C LEU A 21 -13.21 10.10 -9.00
N ALA A 22 -12.78 10.47 -7.80
CA ALA A 22 -13.65 10.52 -6.63
C ALA A 22 -14.80 11.52 -6.79
N VAL A 23 -14.51 12.72 -7.29
CA VAL A 23 -15.49 13.80 -7.47
C VAL A 23 -16.43 13.54 -8.66
N SER A 24 -15.94 12.90 -9.72
CA SER A 24 -16.70 12.69 -10.96
C SER A 24 -18.02 11.95 -10.70
N ARG A 25 -19.15 12.46 -11.23
CA ARG A 25 -20.46 11.76 -11.17
C ARG A 25 -20.82 11.04 -12.46
N ASN A 26 -20.09 11.30 -13.54
CA ASN A 26 -20.38 10.77 -14.87
C ASN A 26 -19.95 9.31 -14.98
N LEU A 27 -20.92 8.40 -15.11
CA LEU A 27 -20.68 6.95 -15.21
C LEU A 27 -19.82 6.58 -16.42
N LEU A 28 -20.09 7.17 -17.59
CA LEU A 28 -19.33 6.92 -18.82
C LEU A 28 -17.85 7.27 -18.69
N PHE A 29 -17.53 8.37 -17.98
CA PHE A 29 -16.16 8.81 -17.76
C PHE A 29 -15.39 7.86 -16.83
N ILE A 30 -16.04 7.36 -15.77
CA ILE A 30 -15.41 6.40 -14.86
C ILE A 30 -15.17 5.06 -15.57
N LEU A 31 -16.12 4.61 -16.37
CA LEU A 31 -16.03 3.36 -17.11
C LEU A 31 -14.93 3.41 -18.18
N SER A 32 -14.82 4.51 -18.92
CA SER A 32 -13.74 4.67 -19.91
C SER A 32 -12.36 4.65 -19.27
N ILE A 33 -12.18 5.35 -18.15
CA ILE A 33 -10.91 5.34 -17.40
C ILE A 33 -10.61 3.93 -16.88
N LEU A 34 -11.59 3.23 -16.32
CA LEU A 34 -11.39 1.87 -15.83
C LEU A 34 -10.95 0.93 -16.96
N LEU A 35 -11.56 1.02 -18.14
CA LEU A 35 -11.18 0.22 -19.31
C LEU A 35 -9.73 0.52 -19.71
N ILE A 36 -9.37 1.80 -19.82
CA ILE A 36 -7.99 2.23 -20.15
C ILE A 36 -6.99 1.69 -19.14
N LEU A 37 -7.28 1.80 -17.83
CA LEU A 37 -6.41 1.29 -16.77
C LEU A 37 -6.29 -0.23 -16.85
N SER A 38 -7.38 -0.95 -17.08
CA SER A 38 -7.34 -2.41 -17.21
C SER A 38 -6.50 -2.86 -18.41
N LEU A 39 -6.62 -2.19 -19.56
CA LEU A 39 -5.80 -2.44 -20.75
C LEU A 39 -4.31 -2.16 -20.48
N TRP A 40 -4.02 -1.07 -19.78
CA TRP A 40 -2.66 -0.74 -19.35
C TRP A 40 -2.05 -1.80 -18.42
N VAL A 41 -2.83 -2.29 -17.45
CA VAL A 41 -2.39 -3.37 -16.55
C VAL A 41 -2.09 -4.65 -17.34
N LEU A 42 -2.95 -4.99 -18.31
CA LEU A 42 -2.74 -6.16 -19.18
C LEU A 42 -1.43 -6.04 -19.97
N PHE A 43 -1.13 -4.85 -20.49
CA PHE A 43 0.08 -4.60 -21.27
C PHE A 43 1.37 -4.71 -20.42
N ILE A 44 1.36 -4.20 -19.19
CA ILE A 44 2.56 -4.15 -18.34
C ILE A 44 2.78 -5.43 -17.55
N SER A 45 1.71 -5.97 -16.95
CA SER A 45 1.80 -6.94 -15.85
C SER A 45 1.21 -8.31 -16.18
N GLY A 46 0.48 -8.41 -17.30
CA GLY A 46 -0.14 -9.64 -17.78
C GLY A 46 -1.46 -10.02 -17.07
N LEU A 47 -2.13 -11.04 -17.60
CA LEU A 47 -3.47 -11.49 -17.17
C LEU A 47 -3.50 -12.06 -15.75
N SER A 48 -2.41 -12.69 -15.29
CA SER A 48 -2.37 -13.37 -13.99
C SER A 48 -2.48 -12.38 -12.83
N LYS A 49 -1.66 -11.31 -12.85
CA LYS A 49 -1.65 -10.27 -11.81
C LYS A 49 -2.96 -9.49 -11.77
N LEU A 50 -3.55 -9.20 -12.93
CA LEU A 50 -4.86 -8.53 -13.03
C LEU A 50 -5.97 -9.38 -12.41
N LYS A 51 -6.03 -10.69 -12.66
CA LYS A 51 -7.04 -11.57 -12.07
C LYS A 51 -6.94 -11.64 -10.55
N VAL A 52 -5.72 -11.77 -10.01
CA VAL A 52 -5.46 -11.80 -8.56
C VAL A 52 -5.96 -10.53 -7.89
N ARG A 53 -5.84 -9.38 -8.56
CA ARG A 53 -6.29 -8.09 -8.03
C ARG A 53 -7.79 -7.85 -8.21
N LEU A 54 -8.37 -8.22 -9.36
CA LEU A 54 -9.79 -7.98 -9.65
C LEU A 54 -10.71 -8.88 -8.84
N TYR A 55 -10.33 -10.12 -8.56
CA TYR A 55 -11.18 -11.05 -7.81
C TYR A 55 -11.65 -10.52 -6.44
N PRO A 56 -10.77 -10.06 -5.53
CA PRO A 56 -11.21 -9.47 -4.27
C PRO A 56 -11.96 -8.14 -4.47
N LEU A 57 -11.64 -7.39 -5.53
CA LEU A 57 -12.33 -6.13 -5.82
C LEU A 57 -13.75 -6.31 -6.32
N LEU A 58 -14.04 -7.36 -7.08
CA LEU A 58 -15.39 -7.70 -7.48
C LEU A 58 -16.26 -8.06 -6.28
N PHE A 59 -15.69 -8.78 -5.31
CA PHE A 59 -16.38 -9.08 -4.05
C PHE A 59 -16.74 -7.79 -3.28
N ILE A 60 -15.80 -6.86 -3.16
CA ILE A 60 -16.02 -5.56 -2.53
C ILE A 60 -17.05 -4.73 -3.32
N ALA A 61 -16.97 -4.73 -4.65
CA ALA A 61 -17.90 -4.04 -5.53
C ALA A 61 -19.35 -4.53 -5.34
N LEU A 62 -19.54 -5.85 -5.26
CA LEU A 62 -20.85 -6.45 -4.96
C LEU A 62 -21.36 -6.03 -3.59
N ALA A 63 -20.50 -6.06 -2.57
CA ALA A 63 -20.86 -5.62 -1.22
C ALA A 63 -21.32 -4.15 -1.21
N ILE A 64 -20.66 -3.26 -1.96
CA ILE A 64 -21.03 -1.84 -2.07
C ILE A 64 -22.40 -1.68 -2.74
N ILE A 65 -22.66 -2.43 -3.82
CA ILE A 65 -23.94 -2.38 -4.54
C ILE A 65 -25.07 -2.82 -3.60
N ILE A 66 -24.90 -3.95 -2.90
CA ILE A 66 -25.87 -4.47 -1.93
C ILE A 66 -26.09 -3.46 -0.80
N PHE A 67 -25.01 -2.86 -0.28
CA PHE A 67 -25.10 -1.85 0.77
C PHE A 67 -25.90 -0.62 0.30
N ASN A 68 -25.64 -0.11 -0.91
CA ASN A 68 -26.40 1.02 -1.45
C ASN A 68 -27.88 0.65 -1.66
N LEU A 69 -28.15 -0.58 -2.14
CA LEU A 69 -29.49 -1.09 -2.37
C LEU A 69 -30.28 -1.29 -1.06
N LEU A 70 -29.63 -1.54 0.07
CA LEU A 70 -30.31 -1.75 1.36
C LEU A 70 -30.48 -0.44 2.14
N PHE A 71 -29.42 0.35 2.26
CA PHE A 71 -29.36 1.48 3.20
C PHE A 71 -29.77 2.83 2.60
N ASN A 72 -29.71 2.99 1.27
CA ASN A 72 -30.05 4.27 0.63
C ASN A 72 -31.56 4.41 0.33
N SER A 73 -32.41 4.29 1.35
CA SER A 73 -33.88 4.25 1.20
C SER A 73 -34.53 5.60 0.84
N ALA A 74 -33.78 6.70 0.87
CA ALA A 74 -34.28 8.04 0.59
C ALA A 74 -34.51 8.33 -0.91
N ILE A 75 -34.08 7.43 -1.80
CA ILE A 75 -34.07 7.64 -3.26
C ILE A 75 -34.69 6.44 -3.99
N ASP A 76 -35.18 6.67 -5.20
CA ASP A 76 -35.80 5.64 -6.04
C ASP A 76 -34.89 4.44 -6.31
N LEU A 77 -35.48 3.26 -6.46
CA LEU A 77 -34.76 2.00 -6.66
C LEU A 77 -33.75 2.06 -7.82
N SER A 78 -34.13 2.66 -8.95
CA SER A 78 -33.27 2.83 -10.12
C SER A 78 -32.03 3.67 -9.80
N SER A 79 -32.21 4.78 -9.10
CA SER A 79 -31.14 5.70 -8.71
C SER A 79 -30.18 5.06 -7.68
N ARG A 80 -30.69 4.22 -6.77
CA ARG A 80 -29.88 3.45 -5.80
C ARG A 80 -28.93 2.49 -6.51
N LEU A 81 -29.44 1.81 -7.53
CA LEU A 81 -28.67 0.87 -8.34
C LEU A 81 -27.56 1.60 -9.13
N VAL A 82 -27.90 2.72 -9.78
CA VAL A 82 -26.92 3.55 -10.49
C VAL A 82 -25.86 4.11 -9.53
N ASN A 83 -26.24 4.54 -8.33
CA ASN A 83 -25.30 5.02 -7.32
C ASN A 83 -24.39 3.89 -6.79
N GLY A 84 -24.93 2.69 -6.58
CA GLY A 84 -24.14 1.51 -6.20
C GLY A 84 -23.13 1.12 -7.27
N ILE A 85 -23.55 1.11 -8.54
CA ILE A 85 -22.68 0.79 -9.68
C ILE A 85 -21.60 1.86 -9.87
N THR A 86 -21.96 3.15 -9.83
CA THR A 86 -20.97 4.23 -9.98
C THR A 86 -19.93 4.20 -8.86
N THR A 87 -20.35 4.01 -7.61
CA THR A 87 -19.43 3.96 -6.45
C THR A 87 -18.52 2.73 -6.49
N SER A 88 -19.03 1.57 -6.88
CA SER A 88 -18.22 0.36 -7.01
C SER A 88 -17.18 0.47 -8.14
N LEU A 89 -17.58 1.00 -9.30
CA LEU A 89 -16.67 1.28 -10.42
C LEU A 89 -15.58 2.29 -10.04
N LYS A 90 -15.89 3.34 -9.27
CA LYS A 90 -14.90 4.31 -8.78
C LYS A 90 -13.82 3.64 -7.93
N ILE A 91 -14.24 2.85 -6.94
CA ILE A 91 -13.31 2.17 -6.04
C ILE A 91 -12.42 1.20 -6.84
N MET A 92 -13.00 0.55 -7.86
CA MET A 92 -12.25 -0.33 -8.75
C MET A 92 -11.22 0.42 -9.59
N ALA A 93 -11.58 1.55 -10.19
CA ALA A 93 -10.67 2.39 -10.95
C ALA A 93 -9.53 2.95 -10.09
N ILE A 94 -9.84 3.47 -8.89
CA ILE A 94 -8.82 4.02 -7.97
C ILE A 94 -7.86 2.92 -7.52
N SER A 95 -8.37 1.75 -7.15
CA SER A 95 -7.52 0.63 -6.74
C SER A 95 -6.60 0.14 -7.85
N LEU A 96 -7.09 0.07 -9.10
CA LEU A 96 -6.27 -0.28 -10.26
C LEU A 96 -5.19 0.79 -10.55
N MET A 97 -5.52 2.07 -10.38
CA MET A 97 -4.56 3.15 -10.55
C MET A 97 -3.43 3.08 -9.52
N VAL A 98 -3.77 2.85 -8.25
CA VAL A 98 -2.76 2.64 -7.18
C VAL A 98 -1.93 1.39 -7.47
N PHE A 99 -2.55 0.31 -7.93
CA PHE A 99 -1.84 -0.91 -8.30
C PHE A 99 -0.82 -0.68 -9.41
N LEU A 100 -1.20 0.00 -10.49
CA LEU A 100 -0.30 0.38 -11.57
C LEU A 100 0.87 1.21 -11.07
N TYR A 101 0.61 2.17 -10.19
CA TYR A 101 1.66 2.97 -9.59
C TYR A 101 2.65 2.11 -8.80
N THR A 102 2.17 1.18 -7.95
CA THR A 102 3.02 0.32 -7.14
C THR A 102 3.80 -0.73 -7.94
N GLU A 103 3.29 -1.16 -9.09
CA GLU A 103 4.01 -2.10 -9.97
C GLU A 103 5.15 -1.39 -10.74
N VAL A 104 4.93 -0.15 -11.16
CA VAL A 104 5.93 0.60 -11.96
C VAL A 104 6.97 1.30 -11.09
N THR A 105 6.65 1.60 -9.82
CA THR A 105 7.54 2.36 -8.93
C THR A 105 8.00 1.57 -7.72
N ALA A 106 9.32 1.45 -7.56
CA ALA A 106 9.89 0.81 -6.38
C ALA A 106 9.70 1.67 -5.12
N PRO A 107 9.54 1.09 -3.92
CA PRO A 107 9.35 1.85 -2.68
C PRO A 107 10.45 2.90 -2.42
N SER A 108 11.69 2.62 -2.80
CA SER A 108 12.80 3.58 -2.68
C SER A 108 12.63 4.81 -3.58
N GLN A 109 12.00 4.66 -4.74
CA GLN A 109 11.69 5.76 -5.66
C GLN A 109 10.55 6.64 -5.12
N ILE A 110 9.62 6.06 -4.37
CA ILE A 110 8.54 6.81 -3.70
C ILE A 110 9.16 7.81 -2.72
N ILE A 111 10.09 7.37 -1.86
CA ILE A 111 10.77 8.24 -0.89
C ILE A 111 11.54 9.37 -1.59
N LYS A 112 12.20 9.09 -2.72
CA LYS A 112 12.87 10.11 -3.54
C LYS A 112 11.88 11.15 -4.10
N GLY A 113 10.64 10.76 -4.37
CA GLY A 113 9.56 11.66 -4.79
C GLY A 113 9.10 12.60 -3.67
N LEU A 114 9.24 12.21 -2.40
CA LEU A 114 8.92 13.05 -1.23
C LEU A 114 10.06 14.04 -0.89
N PHE A 115 10.75 14.58 -1.90
CA PHE A 115 11.90 15.47 -1.66
C PHE A 115 11.55 16.79 -0.99
N PHE A 116 10.28 17.19 -1.01
CA PHE A 116 9.75 18.40 -0.38
C PHE A 116 9.76 18.31 1.16
N LEU A 117 9.92 17.12 1.75
CA LEU A 117 10.01 16.96 3.19
C LEU A 117 11.33 17.50 3.76
N PRO A 118 11.33 18.00 5.00
CA PRO A 118 12.53 18.35 5.75
C PRO A 118 13.58 17.24 5.73
N TYR A 119 14.86 17.64 5.71
CA TYR A 119 15.99 16.71 5.63
C TYR A 119 15.91 15.57 6.66
N ASN A 120 15.61 15.90 7.92
CA ASN A 120 15.51 14.94 9.02
C ASN A 120 14.44 13.87 8.77
N LEU A 121 13.28 14.28 8.25
CA LEU A 121 12.19 13.35 7.93
C LEU A 121 12.54 12.45 6.75
N ARG A 122 13.18 13.01 5.72
CA ARG A 122 13.64 12.23 4.57
C ARG A 122 14.71 11.21 4.95
N LEU A 123 15.63 11.60 5.84
CA LEU A 123 16.66 10.72 6.38
C LEU A 123 16.01 9.57 7.18
N ALA A 124 15.09 9.90 8.09
CA ALA A 124 14.37 8.91 8.89
C ALA A 124 13.59 7.92 8.00
N LEU A 125 12.81 8.40 7.04
CA LEU A 125 12.08 7.55 6.08
C LEU A 125 13.03 6.64 5.30
N THR A 126 14.13 7.19 4.77
CA THR A 126 15.12 6.39 4.02
C THR A 126 15.68 5.27 4.89
N MET A 127 16.03 5.56 6.15
CA MET A 127 16.49 4.56 7.10
C MET A 127 15.41 3.51 7.40
N THR A 128 14.19 3.94 7.73
CA THR A 128 13.08 3.02 8.01
C THR A 128 12.83 2.06 6.85
N PHE A 129 12.68 2.57 5.63
CA PHE A 129 12.43 1.73 4.46
C PHE A 129 13.60 0.80 4.12
N SER A 130 14.84 1.22 4.37
CA SER A 130 16.01 0.33 4.21
C SER A 130 16.06 -0.78 5.26
N LEU A 131 15.48 -0.55 6.45
CA LEU A 131 15.41 -1.52 7.54
C LEU A 131 14.28 -2.53 7.38
N ILE A 132 13.18 -2.19 6.70
CA ILE A 132 12.05 -3.12 6.46
C ILE A 132 12.50 -4.49 5.94
N PRO A 133 13.26 -4.63 4.84
CA PRO A 133 13.66 -5.95 4.35
C PRO A 133 14.51 -6.72 5.37
N ILE A 134 15.40 -6.01 6.07
CA ILE A 134 16.26 -6.59 7.10
C ILE A 134 15.42 -7.13 8.27
N LEU A 135 14.41 -6.37 8.72
CA LEU A 135 13.48 -6.80 9.78
C LEU A 135 12.64 -8.00 9.35
N LEU A 136 12.21 -8.07 8.09
CA LEU A 136 11.46 -9.22 7.57
C LEU A 136 12.30 -10.51 7.60
N ASP A 137 13.59 -10.42 7.30
CA ASP A 137 14.49 -11.58 7.39
C ASP A 137 14.80 -11.96 8.84
N GLU A 138 14.97 -10.97 9.72
CA GLU A 138 15.12 -11.17 11.17
C GLU A 138 13.91 -11.90 11.76
N ILE A 139 12.69 -11.53 11.36
CA ILE A 139 11.44 -12.20 11.75
C ILE A 139 11.46 -13.68 11.34
N LYS A 140 11.92 -14.00 10.12
CA LYS A 140 12.02 -15.39 9.65
C LYS A 140 12.99 -16.18 10.52
N ILE A 141 14.17 -15.62 10.80
CA ILE A 141 15.21 -16.25 11.61
C ILE A 141 14.68 -16.49 13.03
N ILE A 142 14.11 -15.48 13.67
CA ILE A 142 13.55 -15.59 15.03
C ILE A 142 12.45 -16.65 15.06
N LYS A 143 11.58 -16.70 14.05
CA LYS A 143 10.53 -17.71 13.96
C LYS A 143 11.10 -19.13 13.90
N ILE A 144 12.15 -19.35 13.11
CA ILE A 144 12.84 -20.66 13.02
C ILE A 144 13.45 -21.03 14.38
N ILE A 145 14.16 -20.10 15.03
CA ILE A 145 14.77 -20.32 16.35
C ILE A 145 13.71 -20.69 17.39
N GLN A 146 12.58 -19.98 17.43
CA GLN A 146 11.51 -20.27 18.38
C GLN A 146 10.87 -21.63 18.10
N GLN A 147 10.67 -21.99 16.83
CA GLN A 147 10.17 -23.31 16.45
C GLN A 147 11.14 -24.43 16.89
N SER A 148 12.45 -24.25 16.74
CA SER A 148 13.46 -25.20 17.24
C SER A 148 13.46 -25.32 18.77
N ARG A 149 13.08 -24.26 19.49
CA ARG A 149 12.89 -24.27 20.95
C ARG A 149 11.58 -24.94 21.40
N GLY A 150 10.86 -25.57 20.48
CA GLY A 150 9.60 -26.27 20.76
C GLY A 150 8.38 -25.35 20.85
N TYR A 151 8.49 -24.09 20.40
CA TYR A 151 7.36 -23.18 20.38
C TYR A 151 6.28 -23.66 19.40
N LYS A 152 5.11 -24.06 19.93
CA LYS A 152 3.92 -24.43 19.15
C LYS A 152 2.93 -23.28 19.13
N LYS A 153 2.50 -22.87 17.93
CA LYS A 153 1.44 -21.87 17.76
C LYS A 153 0.16 -22.36 18.45
N LYS A 154 -0.36 -21.57 19.39
CA LYS A 154 -1.69 -21.82 19.99
C LYS A 154 -2.77 -21.20 19.11
N LEU A 155 -3.78 -21.97 18.72
CA LEU A 155 -4.89 -21.47 17.88
C LEU A 155 -5.70 -20.37 18.58
N PHE A 156 -5.88 -20.46 19.89
CA PHE A 156 -6.81 -19.61 20.64
C PHE A 156 -6.17 -18.40 21.35
N ASN A 157 -4.85 -18.20 21.25
CA ASN A 157 -4.20 -17.04 21.87
C ASN A 157 -3.17 -16.39 20.92
N PRO A 158 -3.60 -15.43 20.08
CA PRO A 158 -2.72 -14.78 19.11
C PRO A 158 -1.63 -13.95 19.79
N ILE A 159 -1.90 -13.35 20.96
CA ILE A 159 -0.93 -12.53 21.72
C ILE A 159 0.24 -13.38 22.18
N HIS A 160 -0.05 -14.58 22.71
CA HIS A 160 0.97 -15.55 23.12
C HIS A 160 1.82 -16.04 21.94
N ASN A 161 1.31 -15.97 20.71
CA ASN A 161 2.04 -16.30 19.47
C ASN A 161 2.96 -15.20 18.97
N ILE A 162 2.69 -13.95 19.33
CA ILE A 162 3.40 -12.78 18.80
C ILE A 162 4.59 -12.41 19.70
N LEU A 163 4.41 -12.50 21.02
CA LEU A 163 5.42 -12.12 22.03
C LEU A 163 6.81 -12.75 21.80
N PRO A 164 6.94 -14.07 21.52
CA PRO A 164 8.24 -14.72 21.33
C PRO A 164 9.01 -14.24 20.09
N VAL A 165 8.32 -13.57 19.16
CA VAL A 165 8.93 -13.00 17.94
C VAL A 165 9.21 -11.52 18.13
N VAL A 166 8.26 -10.76 18.69
CA VAL A 166 8.37 -9.31 18.84
C VAL A 166 9.42 -8.90 19.85
N ILE A 167 9.51 -9.57 21.00
CA ILE A 167 10.47 -9.18 22.05
C ILE A 167 11.93 -9.30 21.54
N PRO A 168 12.37 -10.45 20.96
CA PRO A 168 13.72 -10.53 20.41
C PRO A 168 13.95 -9.58 19.24
N LEU A 169 12.93 -9.33 18.42
CA LEU A 169 13.03 -8.40 17.30
C LEU A 169 13.29 -6.97 17.79
N LEU A 170 12.53 -6.49 18.78
CA LEU A 170 12.72 -5.16 19.36
C LEU A 170 14.13 -4.99 19.93
N HIS A 171 14.60 -5.95 20.72
CA HIS A 171 15.95 -5.93 21.28
C HIS A 171 17.03 -5.82 20.20
N ARG A 172 16.95 -6.64 19.13
CA ARG A 172 17.89 -6.58 18.01
C ARG A 172 17.79 -5.26 17.23
N THR A 173 16.58 -4.72 17.11
CA THR A 173 16.33 -3.46 16.40
C THR A 173 16.91 -2.27 17.16
N PHE A 174 16.79 -2.23 18.49
CA PHE A 174 17.37 -1.17 19.31
C PHE A 174 18.90 -1.16 19.27
N ILE A 175 19.54 -2.32 19.41
CA ILE A 175 21.00 -2.44 19.27
C ILE A 175 21.46 -1.95 17.90
N ARG A 176 20.74 -2.33 16.84
CA ARG A 176 21.06 -1.87 15.47
C ARG A 176 20.85 -0.36 15.32
N ALA A 177 19.80 0.20 15.91
CA ALA A 177 19.56 1.65 15.89
C ALA A 177 20.68 2.41 16.59
N GLU A 178 21.17 1.91 17.73
CA GLU A 178 22.31 2.47 18.45
C GLU A 178 23.58 2.44 17.59
N GLN A 179 23.90 1.30 16.96
CA GLN A 179 25.02 1.18 16.04
C GLN A 179 24.91 2.14 14.85
N ILE A 180 23.73 2.25 14.25
CA ILE A 180 23.47 3.19 13.16
C ILE A 180 23.68 4.64 13.63
N SER A 181 23.21 4.99 14.83
CA SER A 181 23.40 6.34 15.38
C SER A 181 24.88 6.70 15.57
N LEU A 182 25.68 5.78 16.13
CA LEU A 182 27.12 5.97 16.34
C LEU A 182 27.88 6.11 15.01
N THR A 183 27.49 5.33 13.99
CA THR A 183 28.10 5.41 12.66
C THR A 183 27.72 6.67 11.88
N ILE A 184 26.50 7.18 12.08
CA ILE A 184 26.06 8.47 11.53
C ILE A 184 26.88 9.59 12.18
N TYR A 185 26.98 9.60 13.50
CA TYR A 185 27.71 10.62 14.25
C TYR A 185 29.20 10.65 13.88
N SER A 186 29.85 9.49 13.76
CA SER A 186 31.27 9.40 13.36
C SER A 186 31.54 9.89 11.93
N ARG A 187 30.53 9.84 11.05
CA ARG A 187 30.60 10.40 9.69
C ARG A 187 30.34 11.91 9.63
N GLY A 188 30.19 12.57 10.77
CA GLY A 188 30.00 14.02 10.87
C GLY A 188 28.55 14.48 10.75
N TYR A 189 27.58 13.57 10.78
CA TYR A 189 26.16 13.93 10.89
C TYR A 189 25.82 14.20 12.36
N GLY A 190 25.52 15.45 12.70
CA GLY A 190 25.23 15.88 14.08
C GLY A 190 25.87 17.21 14.50
N LYS A 191 26.53 17.92 13.58
CA LYS A 191 26.89 19.33 13.71
C LYS A 191 25.90 20.21 12.93
#